data_AF-A0A8H4JUB0-F1
#
_entry.id   AF-A0A8H4JUB0-F1
#
_cell.length_a   1.000
_cell.length_b   1.000
_cell.length_c   1.000
_cell.angle_alpha   90.00
_cell.angle_beta   90.00
_cell.angle_gamma   90.00
#
_symmetry.space_group_name_H-M   'P 1'
#
loop_
_entity.id
_entity.type
_entity.pdbx_description
1 polymer ?
#
loop_
_entity_poly.entity_id
_entity_poly.type
_entity_poly.pdbx_seq_one_letter_code
_entity_poly.pdbx_strand_id
1 'polypeptide(L)'
;MSTLSSIDLDQTPAVVVWQWNGVTCSLATPDPSNTSIRLTIRLDSTRLRTMYALFEILVPLKLKDIPGSSSVFLRICSSSITSFGFSSSTSTPETIKQRFGSAVLCLDFRLNKNPTVLVPSSVREPVAAARSRSARVLDAVYQLSRATALSVYIKDAILSNDELQSISSGVDLGHLKPFPSLDYDISRMYGGKGAKTTTLPGPKPPPYT
;
A
#
# COMPACT_ATOMS: atom_id res chain seq x y z
N MET A 1 2.83 21.96 23.18
CA MET A 1 2.12 20.85 23.84
C MET A 1 1.96 19.75 22.80
N SER A 2 2.62 18.60 22.95
CA SER A 2 2.46 17.49 22.02
C SER A 2 1.09 16.85 22.25
N THR A 3 0.16 17.08 21.33
CA THR A 3 -1.14 16.41 21.34
C THR A 3 -0.93 14.93 21.03
N LEU A 4 -1.36 14.07 21.95
CA LEU A 4 -1.45 12.64 21.69
C LEU A 4 -2.47 12.46 20.56
N SER A 5 -2.02 12.03 19.39
CA SER A 5 -2.85 11.83 18.20
C SER A 5 -2.88 10.36 17.80
N SER A 6 -4.06 9.85 17.49
CA SER A 6 -4.24 8.52 16.90
C SER A 6 -4.88 8.69 15.54
N ILE A 7 -4.27 8.13 14.50
CA ILE A 7 -4.83 8.07 13.15
C ILE A 7 -5.34 6.65 12.95
N ASP A 8 -6.59 6.50 12.55
CA ASP A 8 -7.14 5.23 12.09
C ASP A 8 -7.86 5.46 10.76
N LEU A 9 -7.07 5.50 9.70
CA LEU A 9 -7.58 5.53 8.34
C LEU A 9 -7.68 4.10 7.82
N ASP A 10 -8.89 3.59 7.70
CA ASP A 10 -9.09 2.21 7.26
C ASP A 10 -9.61 2.12 5.81
N GLN A 11 -8.93 1.31 5.01
CA GLN A 11 -9.41 0.79 3.72
C GLN A 11 -9.92 1.86 2.73
N THR A 12 -9.32 3.04 2.73
CA THR A 12 -9.70 4.16 1.86
C THR A 12 -9.28 3.90 0.42
N PRO A 13 -10.13 4.14 -0.60
CA PRO A 13 -9.75 3.97 -1.99
C PRO A 13 -8.50 4.77 -2.37
N ALA A 14 -7.57 4.13 -3.06
CA ALA A 14 -6.26 4.69 -3.37
C ALA A 14 -5.84 4.39 -4.83
N VAL A 15 -4.95 5.22 -5.36
CA VAL A 15 -4.18 4.97 -6.58
C VAL A 15 -2.70 5.05 -6.22
N VAL A 16 -1.90 4.08 -6.67
CA VAL A 16 -0.47 4.02 -6.36
C VAL A 16 0.33 4.32 -7.61
N VAL A 17 1.37 5.15 -7.49
CA VAL A 17 2.28 5.53 -8.56
C VAL A 17 3.71 5.27 -8.11
N TRP A 18 4.56 4.76 -9.00
CA TRP A 18 5.98 4.50 -8.72
C TRP A 18 6.80 4.62 -10.00
N GLN A 19 8.13 4.55 -9.87
CA GLN A 19 9.05 4.50 -11.00
C GLN A 19 9.54 3.06 -11.21
N TRP A 20 9.54 2.60 -12.47
CA TRP A 20 10.06 1.30 -12.86
C TRP A 20 10.87 1.44 -14.15
N ASN A 21 12.17 1.13 -14.10
CA ASN A 21 13.08 1.24 -15.25
C ASN A 21 13.03 2.62 -15.95
N GLY A 22 12.92 3.71 -15.18
CA GLY A 22 12.82 5.08 -15.70
C GLY A 22 11.44 5.48 -16.24
N VAL A 23 10.44 4.61 -16.12
CA VAL A 23 9.06 4.86 -16.55
C VAL A 23 8.16 5.03 -15.33
N THR A 24 7.31 6.06 -15.35
CA THR A 24 6.24 6.25 -14.37
C THR A 24 5.16 5.19 -14.57
N CYS A 25 4.96 4.33 -13.58
CA CYS A 25 3.91 3.32 -13.55
C CYS A 25 2.79 3.72 -12.58
N SER A 26 1.57 3.28 -12.85
CA SER A 26 0.42 3.51 -11.97
C SER A 26 -0.43 2.25 -11.82
N LEU A 27 -1.01 2.09 -10.63
CA LEU A 27 -1.96 1.04 -10.29
C LEU A 27 -3.23 1.72 -9.77
N ALA A 28 -4.22 1.85 -10.64
CA ALA A 28 -5.52 2.45 -10.35
C ALA A 28 -6.69 1.46 -10.53
N THR A 29 -6.51 0.44 -11.36
CA THR A 29 -7.55 -0.53 -11.70
C THR A 29 -7.20 -1.91 -11.13
N PRO A 30 -7.95 -2.40 -10.14
CA PRO A 30 -7.79 -3.75 -9.61
C PRO A 30 -8.52 -4.79 -10.47
N ASP A 31 -8.43 -6.05 -10.07
CA ASP A 31 -9.23 -7.13 -10.65
C ASP A 31 -10.05 -7.87 -9.56
N PRO A 32 -11.38 -7.78 -9.51
CA PRO A 32 -12.28 -7.20 -10.53
C PRO A 32 -12.32 -5.67 -10.50
N SER A 33 -12.62 -5.07 -11.66
CA SER A 33 -12.56 -3.61 -11.88
C SER A 33 -13.63 -2.81 -11.13
N ASN A 34 -14.66 -3.47 -10.59
CA ASN A 34 -15.68 -2.85 -9.73
C ASN A 34 -15.25 -2.72 -8.27
N THR A 35 -14.02 -3.12 -7.93
CA THR A 35 -13.43 -2.91 -6.60
C THR A 35 -12.41 -1.77 -6.63
N SER A 36 -11.84 -1.45 -5.48
CA SER A 36 -10.80 -0.43 -5.32
C SER A 36 -9.55 -1.02 -4.72
N ILE A 37 -8.40 -0.52 -5.16
CA ILE A 37 -7.17 -0.58 -4.36
C ILE A 37 -7.41 0.31 -3.15
N ARG A 38 -6.93 -0.11 -1.98
CA ARG A 38 -7.25 0.55 -0.72
C ARG A 38 -5.99 0.78 0.11
N LEU A 39 -5.96 1.88 0.83
CA LEU A 39 -4.92 2.27 1.76
C LEU A 39 -5.46 2.20 3.18
N THR A 40 -4.70 1.56 4.07
CA THR A 40 -4.87 1.65 5.53
C THR A 40 -3.65 2.35 6.10
N ILE A 41 -3.88 3.40 6.91
CA ILE A 41 -2.87 4.06 7.72
C ILE A 41 -3.33 4.00 9.16
N ARG A 42 -2.49 3.46 10.03
CA ARG A 42 -2.69 3.58 11.47
C ARG A 42 -1.48 4.19 12.11
N LEU A 43 -1.71 5.16 12.98
CA LEU A 43 -0.67 5.81 13.76
C LEU A 43 -1.14 5.89 15.21
N ASP A 44 -0.31 5.43 16.13
CA ASP A 44 -0.52 5.59 17.56
C ASP A 44 0.68 6.38 18.12
N SER A 45 0.45 7.64 18.45
CA SER A 45 1.44 8.52 19.07
C SER A 45 1.21 8.70 20.58
N THR A 46 0.41 7.84 21.22
CA THR A 46 0.08 7.94 22.64
C THR A 46 1.27 7.73 23.58
N ARG A 47 2.40 7.20 23.07
CA ARG A 47 3.62 6.97 23.85
C ARG A 47 4.66 8.05 23.59
N LEU A 48 5.11 8.68 24.67
CA LEU A 48 5.98 9.87 24.72
C LEU A 48 7.32 9.81 23.95
N ARG A 49 7.70 8.68 23.32
CA ARG A 49 8.97 8.53 22.57
C ARG A 49 8.91 7.57 21.38
N THR A 50 7.75 7.00 21.09
CA THR A 50 7.64 6.01 20.02
C THR A 50 6.26 6.11 19.41
N MET A 51 6.24 6.29 18.10
CA MET A 51 4.99 6.32 17.35
C MET A 51 4.87 4.99 16.64
N TYR A 52 3.85 4.23 16.98
CA TYR A 52 3.58 2.99 16.27
C TYR A 52 2.82 3.31 14.99
N ALA A 53 3.28 2.78 13.87
CA ALA A 53 2.66 3.03 12.58
C ALA A 53 2.52 1.77 11.74
N LEU A 54 1.40 1.69 11.02
CA LEU A 54 1.10 0.71 9.98
C LEU A 54 0.74 1.46 8.70
N PHE A 55 1.34 1.05 7.59
CA PHE A 55 0.97 1.47 6.24
C PHE A 55 0.74 0.23 5.38
N GLU A 56 -0.48 0.06 4.87
CA GLU A 56 -0.86 -1.08 4.06
C GLU A 56 -1.65 -0.69 2.82
N ILE A 57 -1.29 -1.30 1.69
CA ILE A 57 -2.03 -1.18 0.44
C ILE A 57 -2.65 -2.54 0.13
N LEU A 58 -3.97 -2.61 0.13
CA LEU A 58 -4.73 -3.77 -0.32
C LEU A 58 -4.98 -3.65 -1.83
N VAL A 59 -4.53 -4.65 -2.58
CA VAL A 59 -4.74 -4.78 -4.02
C VAL A 59 -5.66 -5.97 -4.29
N PRO A 60 -6.90 -5.76 -4.77
CA PRO A 60 -7.75 -6.86 -5.21
C PRO A 60 -7.26 -7.47 -6.53
N LEU A 61 -7.09 -8.79 -6.56
CA LEU A 61 -6.82 -9.60 -7.75
C LEU A 61 -7.32 -11.04 -7.55
N LYS A 62 -7.56 -11.79 -8.62
CA LYS A 62 -7.91 -13.22 -8.56
C LYS A 62 -6.65 -14.08 -8.54
N LEU A 63 -6.43 -14.79 -7.43
CA LEU A 63 -5.34 -15.74 -7.23
C LEU A 63 -5.79 -17.14 -7.63
N LYS A 64 -4.89 -17.92 -8.25
CA LYS A 64 -5.20 -19.26 -8.80
C LYS A 64 -5.75 -20.23 -7.75
N ASP A 65 -5.22 -20.20 -6.53
CA ASP A 65 -5.57 -21.15 -5.46
C ASP A 65 -6.75 -20.69 -4.59
N ILE A 66 -7.27 -19.48 -4.82
CA ILE A 66 -8.36 -18.91 -4.01
C ILE A 66 -9.63 -18.87 -4.83
N PRO A 67 -10.66 -19.66 -4.49
CA PRO A 67 -11.96 -19.54 -5.13
C PRO A 67 -12.62 -18.22 -4.70
N GLY A 68 -13.18 -17.50 -5.67
CA GLY A 68 -13.91 -16.26 -5.39
C GLY A 68 -13.02 -15.03 -5.24
N SER A 69 -13.33 -14.16 -4.28
CA SER A 69 -12.64 -12.88 -4.10
C SER A 69 -11.35 -13.05 -3.33
N SER A 70 -10.26 -12.51 -3.86
CA SER A 70 -8.94 -12.51 -3.24
C SER A 70 -8.27 -11.15 -3.36
N SER A 71 -7.24 -10.94 -2.55
CA SER A 71 -6.43 -9.72 -2.56
C SER A 71 -5.04 -10.04 -2.04
N VAL A 72 -4.12 -9.13 -2.32
CA VAL A 72 -2.75 -9.13 -1.80
C VAL A 72 -2.55 -7.84 -1.03
N PHE A 73 -1.80 -7.89 0.06
CA PHE A 73 -1.38 -6.69 0.78
C PHE A 73 0.08 -6.38 0.49
N LEU A 74 0.37 -5.10 0.28
CA LEU A 74 1.71 -4.54 0.32
C LEU A 74 1.84 -3.78 1.64
N ARG A 75 2.66 -4.28 2.54
CA ARG A 75 2.94 -3.65 3.84
C ARG A 75 4.25 -2.88 3.76
N ILE A 76 4.18 -1.57 3.97
CA ILE A 76 5.37 -0.72 4.06
C ILE A 76 5.82 -0.75 5.53
N CYS A 77 7.07 -1.14 5.76
CA CYS A 77 7.62 -1.16 7.11
C CYS A 77 7.81 0.29 7.57
N SER A 78 7.15 0.69 8.66
CA SER A 78 7.19 2.08 9.12
C SER A 78 8.60 2.57 9.47
N SER A 79 9.45 1.67 10.00
CA SER A 79 10.87 1.98 10.25
C SER A 79 11.76 1.99 9.01
N SER A 80 11.22 1.65 7.82
CA SER A 80 11.94 1.73 6.55
C SER A 80 11.71 3.04 5.79
N ILE A 81 10.74 3.85 6.23
CA ILE A 81 10.42 5.14 5.61
C ILE A 81 11.53 6.12 5.97
N THR A 82 12.26 6.59 4.95
CA THR A 82 13.35 7.57 5.12
C THR A 82 12.91 8.99 4.88
N SER A 83 11.82 9.18 4.14
CA SER A 83 11.20 10.49 3.91
C SER A 83 9.73 10.29 3.59
N PHE A 84 8.91 11.18 4.11
CA PHE A 84 7.49 11.27 3.86
C PHE A 84 7.14 12.70 3.48
N GLY A 85 6.45 12.87 2.36
CA GLY A 85 5.93 14.15 1.92
C GLY A 85 4.43 14.06 1.69
N PHE A 86 3.74 15.18 1.75
CA PHE A 86 2.34 15.24 1.38
C PHE A 86 2.01 16.56 0.68
N SER A 87 1.07 16.50 -0.25
CA SER A 87 0.60 17.67 -0.97
C SER A 87 -0.83 17.45 -1.48
N SER A 88 -1.71 18.42 -1.27
CA SER A 88 -3.00 18.44 -1.95
C SER A 88 -2.82 18.99 -3.36
N SER A 89 -3.36 18.31 -4.37
CA SER A 89 -3.31 18.74 -5.76
C SER A 89 -4.68 18.63 -6.42
N THR A 90 -5.02 19.65 -7.19
CA THR A 90 -6.16 19.67 -8.12
C THR A 90 -5.74 19.34 -9.57
N SER A 91 -4.43 19.34 -9.84
CA SER A 91 -3.85 19.02 -11.14
C SER A 91 -3.20 17.65 -11.09
N THR A 92 -4.02 16.61 -11.24
CA THR A 92 -3.54 15.23 -11.28
C THR A 92 -3.67 14.57 -12.65
N PRO A 93 -2.83 13.56 -12.95
CA PRO A 93 -2.96 12.73 -14.14
C PRO A 93 -4.39 12.22 -14.34
N GLU A 94 -4.81 12.09 -15.60
CA GLU A 94 -6.16 11.70 -16.01
C GLU A 94 -6.68 10.45 -15.25
N THR A 95 -5.82 9.44 -15.07
CA THR A 95 -6.16 8.20 -14.36
C THR A 95 -6.59 8.44 -12.91
N ILE A 96 -6.02 9.45 -12.25
CA ILE A 96 -6.32 9.81 -10.86
C ILE A 96 -7.59 10.67 -10.81
N LYS A 97 -7.72 11.63 -11.74
CA LYS A 97 -8.93 12.45 -11.91
C LYS A 97 -10.17 11.59 -12.17
N GLN A 98 -10.07 10.60 -13.05
CA GLN A 98 -11.15 9.66 -13.32
C GLN A 98 -11.58 8.87 -12.08
N ARG A 99 -10.67 8.66 -11.11
CA ARG A 99 -10.97 7.89 -9.90
C ARG A 99 -11.56 8.72 -8.78
N PHE A 100 -11.08 9.95 -8.57
CA PHE A 100 -11.42 10.77 -7.41
C PHE A 100 -12.12 12.10 -7.75
N GLY A 101 -12.29 12.43 -9.03
CA GLY A 101 -12.82 13.70 -9.49
C GLY A 101 -11.71 14.76 -9.58
N SER A 102 -11.63 15.64 -8.58
CA SER A 102 -10.86 16.89 -8.70
C SER A 102 -9.79 17.09 -7.61
N ALA A 103 -10.13 16.97 -6.32
CA ALA A 103 -9.16 17.19 -5.24
C ALA A 103 -8.63 15.86 -4.69
N VAL A 104 -7.31 15.68 -4.73
CA VAL A 104 -6.63 14.52 -4.17
C VAL A 104 -5.46 14.91 -3.30
N LEU A 105 -5.22 14.09 -2.28
CA LEU A 105 -4.06 14.15 -1.43
C LEU A 105 -3.02 13.14 -1.93
N CYS A 106 -1.83 13.63 -2.24
CA CYS A 106 -0.66 12.81 -2.53
C CYS A 106 0.13 12.54 -1.25
N LEU A 107 0.43 11.27 -0.99
CA LEU A 107 1.29 10.81 0.09
C LEU A 107 2.54 10.20 -0.55
N ASP A 108 3.67 10.88 -0.44
CA ASP A 108 4.93 10.50 -1.05
C ASP A 108 5.83 9.76 -0.06
N PHE A 109 6.26 8.55 -0.41
CA PHE A 109 7.11 7.71 0.41
C PHE A 109 8.45 7.47 -0.26
N ARG A 110 9.54 7.64 0.50
CA ARG A 110 10.87 7.09 0.18
C ARG A 110 11.25 6.05 1.22
N LEU A 111 11.73 4.91 0.76
CA LEU A 111 11.96 3.71 1.55
C LEU A 111 13.41 3.23 1.39
N ASN A 112 14.02 2.79 2.48
CA ASN A 112 15.31 2.07 2.45
C ASN A 112 15.15 0.55 2.34
N LYS A 113 13.93 0.04 2.52
CA LYS A 113 13.56 -1.37 2.33
C LYS A 113 12.32 -1.48 1.48
N ASN A 114 12.27 -2.55 0.71
CA ASN A 114 11.15 -2.87 -0.15
C ASN A 114 9.86 -3.19 0.63
N PRO A 115 8.67 -2.83 0.11
CA PRO A 115 7.41 -3.27 0.68
C PRO A 115 7.31 -4.80 0.77
N THR A 116 6.74 -5.30 1.87
CA THR A 116 6.51 -6.73 2.07
C THR A 116 5.20 -7.15 1.41
N VAL A 117 5.25 -8.18 0.56
CA VAL A 117 4.04 -8.77 -0.04
C VAL A 117 3.47 -9.82 0.91
N LEU A 118 2.18 -9.67 1.26
CA LEU A 118 1.43 -10.61 2.08
C LEU A 118 0.28 -11.20 1.24
N VAL A 119 0.21 -12.52 1.21
CA VAL A 119 -0.82 -13.30 0.50
C VAL A 119 -1.52 -14.24 1.47
N PRO A 120 -2.74 -14.74 1.18
CA PRO A 120 -3.37 -15.73 2.03
C PRO A 120 -2.47 -16.96 2.22
N SER A 121 -2.39 -17.49 3.45
CA SER A 121 -1.53 -18.63 3.77
C SER A 121 -1.81 -19.88 2.93
N SER A 122 -3.03 -20.02 2.43
CA SER A 122 -3.45 -21.15 1.56
C SER A 122 -2.95 -21.07 0.12
N VAL A 123 -2.38 -19.94 -0.32
CA VAL A 123 -1.83 -19.78 -1.69
C VAL A 123 -0.55 -20.60 -1.85
N ARG A 124 -0.44 -21.35 -2.94
CA ARG A 124 0.75 -22.15 -3.24
C ARG A 124 1.82 -21.28 -3.89
N GLU A 125 3.08 -21.66 -3.67
CA GLU A 125 4.20 -21.01 -4.36
C GLU A 125 4.53 -21.74 -5.67
N PRO A 126 4.92 -21.01 -6.74
CA PRO A 126 4.94 -19.54 -6.83
C PRO A 126 3.52 -18.96 -6.94
N VAL A 127 3.30 -17.80 -6.32
CA VAL A 127 2.01 -17.08 -6.43
C VAL A 127 1.65 -16.85 -7.91
N ALA A 128 0.46 -17.31 -8.30
CA ALA A 128 -0.04 -17.18 -9.66
C ALA A 128 -1.43 -16.54 -9.70
N ALA A 129 -1.65 -15.70 -10.71
CA ALA A 129 -2.96 -15.16 -11.02
C ALA A 129 -3.87 -16.22 -11.65
N ALA A 130 -5.17 -16.15 -11.37
CA ALA A 130 -6.17 -17.05 -11.96
C ALA A 130 -6.51 -16.73 -13.42
N ARG A 131 -6.19 -15.50 -13.88
CA ARG A 131 -6.53 -15.02 -15.23
C ARG A 131 -5.60 -13.89 -15.69
N SER A 132 -5.55 -13.65 -17.00
CA SER A 132 -4.63 -12.68 -17.63
C SER A 132 -4.77 -11.25 -17.09
N ARG A 133 -5.99 -10.79 -16.76
CA ARG A 133 -6.19 -9.46 -16.15
C ARG A 133 -5.55 -9.37 -14.77
N SER A 134 -5.75 -10.38 -13.92
CA SER A 134 -5.09 -10.48 -12.62
C SER A 134 -3.57 -10.67 -12.75
N ALA A 135 -3.08 -11.30 -13.82
CA ALA A 135 -1.65 -11.43 -14.06
C ALA A 135 -1.00 -10.04 -14.25
N ARG A 136 -1.63 -9.15 -15.03
CA ARG A 136 -1.15 -7.76 -15.17
C ARG A 136 -1.14 -6.98 -13.85
N VAL A 137 -2.16 -7.18 -13.01
CA VAL A 137 -2.20 -6.59 -11.66
C VAL A 137 -1.08 -7.18 -10.79
N LEU A 138 -0.86 -8.49 -10.86
CA LEU A 138 0.21 -9.17 -10.12
C LEU A 138 1.60 -8.70 -10.56
N ASP A 139 1.82 -8.48 -11.86
CA ASP A 139 3.06 -7.91 -12.39
C ASP A 139 3.29 -6.49 -11.86
N ALA A 140 2.22 -5.67 -11.76
CA ALA A 140 2.30 -4.34 -11.14
C ALA A 140 2.63 -4.43 -9.64
N VAL A 141 2.05 -5.37 -8.91
CA VAL A 141 2.38 -5.62 -7.49
C VAL A 141 3.83 -6.10 -7.35
N TYR A 142 4.33 -6.92 -8.28
CA TYR A 142 5.73 -7.31 -8.32
C TYR A 142 6.64 -6.08 -8.45
N GLN A 143 6.37 -5.21 -9.43
CA GLN A 143 7.16 -3.99 -9.63
C GLN A 143 7.10 -3.07 -8.41
N LEU A 144 5.91 -2.86 -7.85
CA LEU A 144 5.69 -2.00 -6.69
C LEU A 144 6.37 -2.56 -5.43
N SER A 145 6.37 -3.88 -5.24
CA SER A 145 7.12 -4.50 -4.13
C SER A 145 8.63 -4.32 -4.24
N ARG A 146 9.15 -3.97 -5.42
CA ARG A 146 10.57 -3.65 -5.64
C ARG A 146 10.86 -2.14 -5.67
N ALA A 147 9.85 -1.30 -5.56
CA ALA A 147 10.01 0.14 -5.50
C ALA A 147 10.58 0.59 -4.14
N THR A 148 11.45 1.60 -4.16
CA THR A 148 11.92 2.35 -2.98
C THR A 148 11.35 3.77 -2.94
N ALA A 149 10.56 4.13 -3.94
CA ALA A 149 9.88 5.40 -4.03
C ALA A 149 8.51 5.18 -4.64
N LEU A 150 7.47 5.61 -3.94
CA LEU A 150 6.09 5.48 -4.39
C LEU A 150 5.24 6.62 -3.84
N SER A 151 4.22 6.98 -4.59
CA SER A 151 3.24 8.00 -4.25
C SER A 151 1.88 7.33 -4.16
N VAL A 152 1.14 7.58 -3.07
CA VAL A 152 -0.23 7.08 -2.89
C VAL A 152 -1.18 8.26 -2.94
N TYR A 153 -2.12 8.22 -3.87
CA TYR A 153 -3.15 9.23 -4.04
C TYR A 153 -4.45 8.73 -3.43
N ILE A 154 -5.03 9.54 -2.55
CA ILE A 154 -6.35 9.32 -1.96
C ILE A 154 -7.20 10.59 -2.15
N LYS A 155 -8.49 10.49 -1.86
CA LYS A 155 -9.36 11.68 -1.88
C LYS A 155 -8.87 12.69 -0.84
N ASP A 156 -8.88 13.97 -1.20
CA ASP A 156 -8.46 15.05 -0.30
C ASP A 156 -9.38 15.18 0.92
N ALA A 157 -8.88 15.83 1.96
CA ALA A 157 -9.57 16.06 3.25
C ALA A 157 -9.95 14.80 4.04
N ILE A 158 -9.43 13.62 3.67
CA ILE A 158 -9.57 12.39 4.47
C ILE A 158 -8.66 12.41 5.70
N LEU A 159 -7.46 12.97 5.56
CA LEU A 159 -6.52 13.21 6.65
C LEU A 159 -6.43 14.71 6.88
N SER A 160 -6.45 15.13 8.13
CA SER A 160 -6.19 16.50 8.53
C SER A 160 -4.71 16.86 8.37
N ASN A 161 -4.40 18.15 8.27
CA ASN A 161 -3.01 18.61 8.22
C ASN A 161 -2.23 18.21 9.48
N ASP A 162 -2.85 18.24 10.66
CA ASP A 162 -2.20 17.85 11.92
C ASP A 162 -1.80 16.37 11.92
N GLU A 163 -2.66 15.49 11.38
CA GLU A 163 -2.37 14.07 11.21
C GLU A 163 -1.22 13.85 10.23
N LEU A 164 -1.22 14.55 9.10
CA LEU A 164 -0.16 14.48 8.10
C LEU A 164 1.18 14.98 8.64
N GLN A 165 1.17 16.07 9.40
CA GLN A 165 2.34 16.61 10.09
C GLN A 165 2.84 15.67 11.19
N SER A 166 1.94 14.97 11.90
CA SER A 166 2.29 13.95 12.88
C SER A 166 3.05 12.79 12.22
N ILE A 167 2.58 12.29 11.08
CA ILE A 167 3.29 11.26 10.30
C ILE A 167 4.67 11.78 9.84
N SER A 168 4.72 12.97 9.25
CA SER A 168 5.98 13.58 8.76
C SER A 168 7.00 13.72 9.88
N SER A 169 6.60 14.31 11.00
CA SER A 169 7.47 14.49 12.18
C SER A 169 7.96 13.15 12.74
N GLY A 170 7.10 12.13 12.76
CA GLY A 170 7.48 10.78 13.18
C GLY A 170 8.55 10.15 12.29
N VAL A 171 8.50 10.43 10.98
CA VAL A 171 9.52 9.99 10.00
C VAL A 171 10.82 10.76 10.20
N ASP A 172 10.76 12.09 10.26
CA ASP A 172 11.95 12.96 10.37
C ASP A 172 12.75 12.69 11.66
N LEU A 173 12.05 12.36 12.75
CA LEU A 173 12.67 11.97 14.02
C LEU A 173 13.11 10.51 14.07
N GLY A 174 12.79 9.68 13.05
CA GLY A 174 13.08 8.25 13.05
C GLY A 174 12.34 7.47 14.15
N HIS A 175 11.21 8.02 14.63
CA HIS A 175 10.44 7.50 15.76
C HIS A 175 9.34 6.51 15.36
N LEU A 176 9.07 6.36 14.06
CA LEU A 176 8.12 5.38 13.58
C LEU A 176 8.62 3.96 13.82
N LYS A 177 7.84 3.18 14.56
CA LYS A 177 8.07 1.76 14.80
C LYS A 177 6.87 0.94 14.32
N PRO A 178 7.08 -0.31 13.88
CA PRO A 178 5.96 -1.20 13.64
C PRO A 178 5.24 -1.50 14.96
N PHE A 179 3.93 -1.73 14.90
CA PHE A 179 3.15 -2.09 16.08
C PHE A 179 3.62 -3.42 16.72
N PRO A 180 3.75 -3.48 18.06
CA PRO A 180 4.05 -4.71 18.80
C PRO A 180 2.76 -5.55 18.95
N SER A 181 2.40 -6.28 17.88
CA SER A 181 1.41 -7.37 17.75
C SER A 181 0.30 -7.59 18.81
N LEU A 182 -0.95 -7.54 18.34
CA LEU A 182 -1.97 -8.62 18.34
C LEU A 182 -3.01 -8.30 17.24
N ASP A 183 -3.21 -7.00 16.97
CA ASP A 183 -4.09 -6.46 15.92
C ASP A 183 -3.46 -6.44 14.52
N TYR A 184 -2.13 -6.54 14.45
CA TYR A 184 -1.34 -6.56 13.20
C TYR A 184 -0.71 -7.92 12.90
N ASP A 185 -1.15 -8.92 13.67
CA ASP A 185 -0.81 -10.31 13.49
C ASP A 185 -1.33 -10.78 12.12
N ILE A 186 -0.39 -11.13 11.24
CA ILE A 186 -0.71 -11.63 9.91
C ILE A 186 -1.57 -12.89 9.97
N SER A 187 -1.56 -13.64 11.08
CA SER A 187 -2.40 -14.81 11.33
C SER A 187 -3.90 -14.50 11.35
N ARG A 188 -4.29 -13.26 11.68
CA ARG A 188 -5.70 -12.84 11.71
C ARG A 188 -6.20 -12.30 10.36
N MET A 189 -5.30 -12.05 9.41
CA MET A 189 -5.66 -11.54 8.09
C MET A 189 -6.54 -12.56 7.31
N TYR A 190 -7.22 -12.07 6.27
CA TYR A 190 -8.09 -12.87 5.40
C TYR A 190 -9.21 -13.62 6.15
N GLY A 191 -9.82 -12.95 7.14
CA GLY A 191 -10.91 -13.52 7.93
C GLY A 191 -10.44 -14.62 8.87
N GLY A 192 -9.25 -14.47 9.47
CA GLY A 192 -8.66 -15.46 10.39
C GLY A 192 -7.97 -16.64 9.71
N LYS A 193 -7.85 -16.66 8.38
CA LYS A 193 -7.13 -17.72 7.64
C LYS A 193 -5.61 -17.52 7.63
N GLY A 194 -5.17 -16.34 8.00
CA GLY A 194 -3.77 -15.96 8.04
C GLY A 194 -3.22 -15.55 6.69
N ALA A 195 -2.16 -14.75 6.76
CA ALA A 195 -1.32 -14.39 5.64
C ALA A 195 0.10 -14.93 5.84
N LYS A 196 0.81 -15.05 4.74
CA LYS A 196 2.26 -15.33 4.71
C LYS A 196 2.98 -14.29 3.86
N THR A 197 4.24 -14.04 4.20
CA THR A 197 5.15 -13.27 3.35
C THR A 197 5.60 -14.10 2.16
N THR A 198 5.70 -13.48 1.00
CA THR A 198 6.19 -14.14 -0.21
C THR A 198 6.97 -13.16 -1.11
N THR A 199 7.69 -13.71 -2.07
CA THR A 199 8.32 -12.97 -3.16
C THR A 199 7.60 -13.33 -4.45
N LEU A 200 7.04 -12.33 -5.13
CA LEU A 200 6.33 -12.58 -6.39
C LEU A 200 7.33 -12.93 -7.50
N PRO A 201 7.00 -13.89 -8.38
CA PRO A 201 7.81 -14.14 -9.56
C PRO A 201 7.80 -12.90 -10.47
N GLY A 202 8.93 -12.60 -11.09
CA GLY A 202 9.00 -11.53 -12.09
C GLY A 202 8.13 -11.85 -13.31
N PRO A 203 7.68 -10.82 -14.05
CA PRO A 203 6.91 -11.02 -15.26
C PRO A 203 7.70 -11.88 -16.25
N LYS A 204 7.03 -12.86 -16.87
CA LYS A 204 7.67 -13.66 -17.92
C LYS A 204 7.98 -12.75 -19.11
N PRO A 205 9.19 -12.85 -19.71
CA PRO A 205 9.45 -12.14 -20.95
C PRO A 205 8.41 -12.55 -22.01
N PRO A 206 8.01 -11.63 -22.90
CA PRO A 206 7.12 -11.99 -23.99
C PRO A 206 7.71 -13.17 -24.78
N PRO A 207 6.91 -14.17 -25.17
CA PRO A 207 7.41 -15.22 -26.04
C PRO A 207 7.93 -14.57 -27.32
N TYR A 208 9.19 -14.87 -27.68
CA TYR A 208 9.78 -14.41 -28.93
C TYR A 208 8.85 -14.80 -30.09
N THR A 209 8.34 -13.79 -30.79
CA THR A 209 7.65 -13.93 -32.09
C THR A 209 8.65 -14.20 -33.19
#